data_AF-A0A0S7ZQZ6-F1
#
_entry.id   AF-A0A0S7ZQZ6-F1
#
_cell.length_a   1.000
_cell.length_b   1.000
_cell.length_c   1.000
_cell.angle_alpha   90.00
_cell.angle_beta   90.00
_cell.angle_gamma   90.00
#
_symmetry.space_group_name_H-M   'P 1'
#
loop_
_entity.id
_entity.type
_entity.pdbx_description
1 polymer ?
#
loop_
_entity_poly.entity_id
_entity_poly.type
_entity_poly.pdbx_seq_one_letter_code
_entity_poly.pdbx_strand_id
1 'polypeptide(L)'
;MGGLLPFDPLRELFRKLETMVRKEDIYLLLNTEVEKKLDRRTTGYRKIRVENLKSSDVFRTLYKTLSDYEDVLYLCIDTPLLDVEITKKMLELHQEEFAEYTYGEGFPHGFTPEIIHLDLFPKLAVLAEKEDSLISRNSIFEALSKEINSFDVEPFFSSEDFKMKRIELTTSLKRNSILVERIVREQGIDCGFEGFRELIHARPEMLRTVPAYVEMEITNRSEGNCIYSPLHALERERGEMEFEAFVVILGKICDLSEDFHIEFSYLGESLLHGKISRILEHTLSNPHIHAILRTDGVLCTPSFSDYLAGLNTQNLSIICELDAAQSETYKTIRQGDLNKVERNIRYLLSKLKKNVYVQMVRVDDNEEEMLKFYDLWEKEGARIIIQKYNSYLGLLPERSRHDLRPLERMCCWHLQRDLVVFHNGNVPRCKQDINGIFLFGNLLKEDAPSVWERGLTHYTDHCEKKYDRYCAICDEYYTFNF
;
A
#
# COMPACT_ATOMS: atom_id res chain seq x y z
N MET A 1 -20.21 -2.68 7.73
CA MET A 1 -19.41 -3.77 8.33
C MET A 1 -19.95 -4.05 9.72
N GLY A 2 -20.76 -5.09 9.88
CA GLY A 2 -21.41 -5.43 11.16
C GLY A 2 -21.36 -6.93 11.40
N GLY A 3 -20.15 -7.49 11.49
CA GLY A 3 -20.00 -8.94 11.68
C GLY A 3 -18.61 -9.45 12.07
N LEU A 4 -17.54 -8.64 12.01
CA LEU A 4 -16.18 -9.10 12.35
C LEU A 4 -15.74 -8.74 13.78
N LEU A 5 -16.23 -7.63 14.34
CA LEU A 5 -15.78 -7.14 15.64
C LEU A 5 -16.81 -7.44 16.74
N PRO A 6 -16.40 -7.96 17.91
CA PRO A 6 -17.31 -8.24 19.03
C PRO A 6 -17.76 -6.98 19.79
N PHE A 7 -17.37 -5.79 19.32
CA PHE A 7 -17.66 -4.48 19.89
C PHE A 7 -17.96 -3.46 18.78
N ASP A 8 -18.52 -2.31 19.14
CA ASP A 8 -18.72 -1.18 18.21
C ASP A 8 -17.49 -0.24 18.29
N PRO A 9 -16.62 -0.18 17.25
CA PRO A 9 -15.40 0.62 17.29
C PRO A 9 -15.66 2.11 17.57
N LEU A 10 -16.75 2.65 17.02
CA LEU A 10 -17.08 4.06 17.17
C LEU A 10 -17.48 4.38 18.61
N ARG A 11 -18.25 3.48 19.22
CA ARG A 11 -18.67 3.61 20.61
C ARG A 11 -17.49 3.57 21.57
N GLU A 12 -16.54 2.66 21.34
CA GLU A 12 -15.35 2.52 22.18
C GLU A 12 -14.40 3.72 22.02
N LEU A 13 -14.23 4.22 20.80
CA LEU A 13 -13.48 5.46 20.57
C LEU A 13 -14.11 6.64 21.32
N PHE A 14 -15.42 6.83 21.22
CA PHE A 14 -16.10 7.90 21.96
C PHE A 14 -15.98 7.75 23.47
N ARG A 15 -16.11 6.53 24.01
CA ARG A 15 -15.91 6.26 25.44
C ARG A 15 -14.52 6.73 25.89
N LYS A 16 -13.48 6.47 25.10
CA LYS A 16 -12.11 6.92 25.38
C LYS A 16 -11.98 8.44 25.31
N LEU A 17 -12.51 9.07 24.26
CA LEU A 17 -12.48 10.53 24.09
C LEU A 17 -13.20 11.27 25.24
N GLU A 18 -14.35 10.75 25.70
CA GLU A 18 -15.11 11.32 26.83
C GLU A 18 -14.34 11.27 28.17
N THR A 19 -13.22 10.54 28.26
CA THR A 19 -12.32 10.59 29.43
C THR A 19 -11.32 11.74 29.41
N MET A 20 -11.13 12.37 28.24
CA MET A 20 -10.15 13.45 28.02
C MET A 20 -10.84 14.79 27.76
N VAL A 21 -11.97 14.79 27.06
CA VAL A 21 -12.72 15.99 26.68
C VAL A 21 -14.19 15.86 27.04
N ARG A 22 -14.87 17.00 27.21
CA ARG A 22 -16.33 16.98 27.43
C ARG A 22 -17.02 16.52 26.15
N LYS A 23 -18.14 15.83 26.31
CA LYS A 23 -18.91 15.29 25.17
C LYS A 23 -19.33 16.36 24.16
N GLU A 24 -19.70 17.53 24.66
CA GLU A 24 -20.09 18.70 23.86
C GLU A 24 -18.94 19.30 23.03
N ASP A 25 -17.70 18.97 23.36
CA ASP A 25 -16.49 19.40 22.65
C ASP A 25 -16.04 18.38 21.59
N ILE A 26 -16.75 17.25 21.43
CA ILE A 26 -16.48 16.26 20.39
C ILE A 26 -17.28 16.57 19.13
N TYR A 27 -16.56 16.86 18.04
CA TYR A 27 -17.11 17.18 16.73
C TYR A 27 -16.85 16.07 15.72
N LEU A 28 -17.88 15.73 14.94
CA LEU A 28 -17.78 14.78 13.84
C LEU A 28 -17.76 15.52 12.51
N LEU A 29 -16.61 15.48 11.83
CA LEU A 29 -16.47 15.97 10.46
C LEU A 29 -17.07 14.95 9.48
N LEU A 30 -18.19 15.29 8.85
CA LEU A 30 -18.98 14.34 8.05
C LEU A 30 -19.47 14.99 6.75
N ASN A 31 -19.54 14.21 5.69
CA ASN A 31 -20.36 14.54 4.53
C ASN A 31 -21.76 13.91 4.64
N THR A 32 -22.66 14.31 3.75
CA THR A 32 -24.06 13.83 3.74
C THR A 32 -24.17 12.31 3.57
N GLU A 33 -23.24 11.66 2.87
CA GLU A 33 -23.27 10.22 2.65
C GLU A 33 -22.87 9.44 3.92
N VAL A 34 -21.77 9.84 4.56
CA VAL A 34 -21.24 9.21 5.77
C VAL A 34 -22.22 9.42 6.93
N GLU A 35 -22.82 10.60 7.07
CA GLU A 35 -23.81 10.86 8.12
C GLU A 35 -24.98 9.86 8.06
N LYS A 36 -25.46 9.55 6.85
CA LYS A 36 -26.51 8.54 6.65
C LYS A 36 -26.08 7.13 7.05
N LYS A 37 -24.80 6.77 6.81
CA LYS A 37 -24.24 5.44 7.15
C LYS A 37 -23.98 5.27 8.65
N LEU A 38 -23.63 6.34 9.36
CA LEU A 38 -23.37 6.29 10.79
C LEU A 38 -24.67 6.23 11.61
N ASP A 39 -25.78 6.77 11.09
CA ASP A 39 -27.12 6.73 11.68
C ASP A 39 -27.13 7.14 13.18
N ARG A 40 -27.93 6.47 14.03
CA ARG A 40 -28.12 6.77 15.46
C ARG A 40 -26.85 6.64 16.32
N ARG A 41 -25.76 6.07 15.79
CA ARG A 41 -24.49 5.90 16.53
C ARG A 41 -23.81 7.23 16.85
N THR A 42 -24.15 8.29 16.12
CA THR A 42 -23.60 9.63 16.29
C THR A 42 -24.54 10.58 17.04
N THR A 43 -25.66 10.06 17.58
CA THR A 43 -26.63 10.88 18.32
C THR A 43 -26.00 11.43 19.60
N GLY A 44 -26.09 12.75 19.79
CA GLY A 44 -25.59 13.44 20.97
C GLY A 44 -24.19 14.05 20.82
N TYR A 45 -23.55 13.92 19.66
CA TYR A 45 -22.28 14.59 19.33
C TYR A 45 -22.50 15.73 18.35
N ARG A 46 -21.65 16.77 18.39
CA ARG A 46 -21.70 17.89 17.44
C ARG A 46 -21.20 17.42 16.07
N LYS A 47 -21.68 18.07 15.01
CA LYS A 47 -21.38 17.69 13.63
C LYS A 47 -20.91 18.90 12.84
N ILE A 48 -19.80 18.74 12.12
CA ILE A 48 -19.30 19.69 11.12
C ILE A 48 -19.62 19.08 9.76
N ARG A 49 -20.62 19.64 9.07
CA ARG A 49 -21.02 19.15 7.75
C ARG A 49 -20.19 19.81 6.67
N VAL A 50 -19.53 19.00 5.86
CA VAL A 50 -18.74 19.44 4.70
C VAL A 50 -19.32 18.82 3.44
N GLU A 51 -19.88 19.67 2.58
CA GLU A 51 -20.39 19.27 1.25
C GLU A 51 -19.25 19.21 0.22
N ASN A 52 -18.28 20.12 0.34
CA ASN A 52 -17.08 20.12 -0.47
C ASN A 52 -15.93 19.47 0.30
N LEU A 53 -15.47 18.32 -0.21
CA LEU A 53 -14.42 17.51 0.41
C LEU A 53 -13.00 17.96 0.06
N LYS A 54 -12.82 19.04 -0.70
CA LYS A 54 -11.51 19.61 -0.96
C LYS A 54 -10.82 20.00 0.34
N SER A 55 -9.55 19.61 0.49
CA SER A 55 -8.79 19.80 1.73
C SER A 55 -8.79 21.26 2.18
N SER A 56 -8.63 22.21 1.26
CA SER A 56 -8.63 23.64 1.59
C SER A 56 -9.97 24.11 2.19
N ASP A 57 -11.10 23.66 1.63
CA ASP A 57 -12.44 24.01 2.10
C ASP A 57 -12.78 23.37 3.45
N VAL A 58 -12.32 22.13 3.66
CA VAL A 58 -12.44 21.45 4.95
C VAL A 58 -11.68 22.21 6.03
N PHE A 59 -10.42 22.62 5.78
CA PHE A 59 -9.63 23.38 6.74
C PHE A 59 -10.26 24.74 7.10
N ARG A 60 -10.76 25.49 6.10
CA ARG A 60 -11.51 26.73 6.36
C ARG A 60 -12.76 26.50 7.20
N THR A 61 -13.45 25.39 6.97
CA THR A 61 -14.66 25.02 7.73
C THR A 61 -14.33 24.67 9.18
N LEU A 62 -13.23 23.93 9.41
CA LEU A 62 -12.74 23.61 10.75
C LEU A 62 -12.39 24.88 11.53
N TYR A 63 -11.56 25.77 10.96
CA TYR A 63 -11.19 27.05 11.58
C TYR A 63 -12.42 27.87 12.00
N LYS A 64 -13.39 28.02 11.09
CA LYS A 64 -14.61 28.79 11.35
C LYS A 64 -15.49 28.19 12.45
N THR A 65 -15.55 26.86 12.53
CA THR A 65 -16.50 26.15 13.41
C THR A 65 -15.94 25.94 14.81
N LEU A 66 -14.62 25.85 14.93
CA LEU A 66 -13.91 25.56 16.16
C LEU A 66 -13.28 26.81 16.80
N SER A 67 -13.78 28.01 16.48
CA SER A 67 -13.22 29.30 16.92
C SER A 67 -13.18 29.54 18.44
N ASP A 68 -13.88 28.70 19.21
CA ASP A 68 -13.92 28.77 20.67
C ASP A 68 -12.84 27.88 21.34
N TYR A 69 -12.00 27.22 20.55
CA TYR A 69 -10.96 26.30 21.01
C TYR A 69 -9.56 26.76 20.55
N GLU A 70 -8.54 26.47 21.34
CA GLU A 70 -7.13 26.73 20.98
C GLU A 70 -6.52 25.52 20.27
N ASP A 71 -6.67 24.33 20.86
CA ASP A 71 -6.10 23.08 20.32
C ASP A 71 -7.19 22.11 19.85
N VAL A 72 -6.89 21.38 18.78
CA VAL A 72 -7.78 20.37 18.19
C VAL A 72 -7.09 19.01 18.15
N LEU A 73 -7.68 18.02 18.83
CA LEU A 73 -7.32 16.61 18.66
C LEU A 73 -8.01 16.06 17.41
N TYR A 74 -7.23 15.82 16.36
CA TYR A 74 -7.69 15.31 15.08
C TYR A 74 -7.40 13.80 14.96
N LEU A 75 -8.44 13.01 14.70
CA LEU A 75 -8.32 11.56 14.53
C LEU A 75 -9.43 10.99 13.65
N CYS A 76 -9.25 9.75 13.20
CA CYS A 76 -10.22 9.04 12.38
C CYS A 76 -11.18 8.21 13.23
N ILE A 77 -12.45 8.13 12.83
CA ILE A 77 -13.51 7.48 13.62
C ILE A 77 -13.38 5.96 13.75
N ASP A 78 -12.49 5.34 12.97
CA ASP A 78 -12.29 3.90 12.89
C ASP A 78 -11.01 3.42 13.58
N THR A 79 -10.46 4.20 14.50
CA THR A 79 -9.26 3.89 15.30
C THR A 79 -9.61 3.61 16.77
N PRO A 80 -10.24 2.47 17.10
CA PRO A 80 -10.75 2.20 18.45
C PRO A 80 -9.64 1.95 19.49
N LEU A 81 -8.41 1.70 19.06
CA LEU A 81 -7.25 1.41 19.91
C LEU A 81 -6.46 2.66 20.33
N LEU A 82 -7.04 3.86 20.19
CA LEU A 82 -6.46 5.11 20.72
C LEU A 82 -5.93 4.91 22.16
N ASP A 83 -4.68 5.30 22.39
CA ASP A 83 -4.05 5.28 23.71
C ASP A 83 -4.26 6.63 24.39
N VAL A 84 -5.14 6.63 25.39
CA VAL A 84 -5.56 7.83 26.13
C VAL A 84 -4.41 8.44 26.92
N GLU A 85 -3.54 7.61 27.51
CA GLU A 85 -2.46 8.11 28.37
C GLU A 85 -1.32 8.71 27.54
N ILE A 86 -1.02 8.13 26.37
CA ILE A 86 -0.10 8.74 25.42
C ILE A 86 -0.69 10.04 24.86
N THR A 87 -1.98 10.04 24.52
CA THR A 87 -2.66 11.25 24.01
C THR A 87 -2.56 12.41 24.99
N LYS A 88 -2.73 12.16 26.30
CA LYS A 88 -2.57 13.21 27.33
C LYS A 88 -1.16 13.76 27.37
N LYS A 89 -0.13 12.91 27.32
CA LYS A 89 1.28 13.33 27.30
C LYS A 89 1.62 14.13 26.03
N MET A 90 1.05 13.75 24.89
CA MET A 90 1.19 14.51 23.65
C MET A 90 0.58 15.90 23.76
N LEU A 91 -0.58 16.02 24.42
CA LEU A 91 -1.23 17.31 24.64
C LEU A 91 -0.43 18.18 25.62
N GLU A 92 0.12 17.59 26.69
CA GLU A 92 1.04 18.28 27.60
C GLU A 92 2.25 18.84 26.84
N LEU A 93 2.91 18.02 26.02
CA LEU A 93 4.02 18.47 25.16
C LEU A 93 3.62 19.61 24.21
N HIS A 94 2.48 19.46 23.53
CA HIS A 94 1.96 20.45 22.60
C HIS A 94 1.80 21.83 23.25
N GLN A 95 1.30 21.84 24.49
CA GLN A 95 1.02 23.06 25.25
C GLN A 95 2.28 23.64 25.90
N GLU A 96 3.18 22.80 26.42
CA GLU A 96 4.43 23.24 27.03
C GLU A 96 5.39 23.88 26.02
N GLU A 97 5.44 23.35 24.80
CA GLU A 97 6.31 23.83 23.73
C GLU A 97 5.62 24.85 22.81
N PHE A 98 4.35 25.19 23.06
CA PHE A 98 3.54 26.09 22.22
C PHE A 98 3.54 25.68 20.74
N ALA A 99 3.47 24.38 20.49
CA ALA A 99 3.57 23.82 19.14
C ALA A 99 2.33 24.16 18.29
N GLU A 100 2.51 24.34 16.99
CA GLU A 100 1.38 24.46 16.05
C GLU A 100 0.87 23.07 15.63
N TYR A 101 1.74 22.07 15.63
CA TYR A 101 1.41 20.70 15.23
C TYR A 101 2.20 19.68 16.05
N THR A 102 1.51 18.70 16.62
CA THR A 102 2.13 17.58 17.34
C THR A 102 1.59 16.25 16.84
N TYR A 103 2.49 15.29 16.61
CA TYR A 103 2.13 13.96 16.10
C TYR A 103 2.93 12.86 16.80
N GLY A 104 2.36 11.64 16.79
CA GLY A 104 3.02 10.46 17.32
C GLY A 104 4.03 9.90 16.31
N GLU A 105 5.29 9.80 16.72
CA GLU A 105 6.39 9.33 15.89
C GLU A 105 6.82 7.90 16.26
N GLY A 106 6.83 7.01 15.27
CA GLY A 106 7.12 5.58 15.41
C GLY A 106 5.94 4.72 15.92
N PHE A 107 4.79 5.31 16.23
CA PHE A 107 3.57 4.57 16.59
C PHE A 107 2.87 3.96 15.36
N PRO A 108 2.23 2.77 15.49
CA PRO A 108 1.25 2.31 14.52
C PRO A 108 0.10 3.32 14.35
N HIS A 109 -0.37 3.49 13.12
CA HIS A 109 -1.52 4.37 12.88
C HIS A 109 -2.75 3.85 13.66
N GLY A 110 -3.41 4.77 14.38
CA GLY A 110 -4.58 4.48 15.21
C GLY A 110 -4.33 4.44 16.72
N PHE A 111 -3.07 4.53 17.17
CA PHE A 111 -2.74 4.68 18.59
C PHE A 111 -2.76 6.13 19.09
N THR A 112 -2.32 7.06 18.25
CA THR A 112 -2.18 8.48 18.61
C THR A 112 -2.99 9.36 17.67
N PRO A 113 -3.53 10.49 18.15
CA PRO A 113 -4.12 11.51 17.29
C PRO A 113 -3.03 12.41 16.68
N GLU A 114 -3.45 13.33 15.84
CA GLU A 114 -2.71 14.56 15.52
C GLU A 114 -3.27 15.70 16.40
N ILE A 115 -2.42 16.57 16.93
CA ILE A 115 -2.83 17.74 17.72
C ILE A 115 -2.46 19.00 16.95
N ILE A 116 -3.41 19.90 16.78
CA ILE A 116 -3.33 21.02 15.84
C ILE A 116 -3.78 22.28 16.58
N HIS A 117 -2.92 23.30 16.62
CA HIS A 117 -3.33 24.62 17.06
C HIS A 117 -4.29 25.24 16.03
N LEU A 118 -5.37 25.87 16.48
CA LEU A 118 -6.48 26.33 15.62
C LEU A 118 -5.98 27.27 14.50
N ASP A 119 -5.03 28.15 14.81
CA ASP A 119 -4.47 29.14 13.86
C ASP A 119 -3.66 28.51 12.72
N LEU A 120 -3.37 27.21 12.78
CA LEU A 120 -2.70 26.48 11.72
C LEU A 120 -3.66 26.21 10.53
N PHE A 121 -4.96 26.02 10.77
CA PHE A 121 -5.92 25.66 9.70
C PHE A 121 -6.00 26.66 8.53
N PRO A 122 -6.02 27.99 8.73
CA PRO A 122 -5.97 28.94 7.63
C PRO A 122 -4.71 28.81 6.77
N LYS A 123 -3.54 28.56 7.39
CA LYS A 123 -2.27 28.35 6.68
C LYS A 123 -2.32 27.06 5.86
N LEU A 124 -2.79 25.96 6.46
CA LEU A 124 -2.99 24.68 5.75
C LEU A 124 -3.95 24.82 4.56
N ALA A 125 -5.01 25.62 4.70
CA ALA A 125 -5.95 25.87 3.61
C ALA A 125 -5.26 26.48 2.39
N VAL A 126 -4.41 27.49 2.59
CA VAL A 126 -3.63 28.13 1.53
C VAL A 126 -2.66 27.14 0.88
N LEU A 127 -1.93 26.34 1.68
CA LEU A 127 -0.98 25.35 1.17
C LEU A 127 -1.66 24.22 0.39
N ALA A 128 -2.90 23.89 0.74
CA ALA A 128 -3.69 22.87 0.06
C ALA A 128 -4.25 23.35 -1.30
N GLU A 129 -4.49 24.65 -1.51
CA GLU A 129 -5.19 25.20 -2.71
C GLU A 129 -4.56 24.82 -4.06
N LYS A 130 -3.24 24.61 -4.12
CA LYS A 130 -2.54 24.39 -5.40
C LYS A 130 -2.92 23.06 -6.06
N GLU A 131 -3.03 21.99 -5.26
CA GLU A 131 -3.43 20.65 -5.73
C GLU A 131 -4.90 20.39 -5.43
N ASP A 132 -5.36 20.94 -4.29
CA ASP A 132 -6.71 20.89 -3.73
C ASP A 132 -7.38 19.53 -3.88
N SER A 133 -6.62 18.50 -3.48
CA SER A 133 -7.07 17.12 -3.41
C SER A 133 -8.21 16.98 -2.40
N LEU A 134 -9.00 15.91 -2.58
CA LEU A 134 -10.00 15.52 -1.59
C LEU A 134 -9.31 15.19 -0.26
N ILE A 135 -9.95 15.56 0.84
CA ILE A 135 -9.50 15.29 2.20
C ILE A 135 -9.28 13.78 2.38
N SER A 136 -8.14 13.44 2.95
CA SER A 136 -7.66 12.10 3.25
C SER A 136 -7.12 12.07 4.68
N ARG A 137 -6.74 10.88 5.17
CA ARG A 137 -6.12 10.72 6.50
C ARG A 137 -4.82 11.50 6.66
N ASN A 138 -4.12 11.76 5.56
CA ASN A 138 -2.80 12.39 5.57
C ASN A 138 -2.86 13.87 5.16
N SER A 139 -4.03 14.43 4.88
CA SER A 139 -4.14 15.77 4.27
C SER A 139 -3.55 16.89 5.11
N ILE A 140 -3.54 16.78 6.44
CA ILE A 140 -2.90 17.76 7.32
C ILE A 140 -1.38 17.71 7.10
N PHE A 141 -0.77 16.54 7.26
CA PHE A 141 0.66 16.37 7.03
C PHE A 141 1.08 16.69 5.59
N GLU A 142 0.30 16.29 4.58
CA GLU A 142 0.56 16.60 3.16
C GLU A 142 0.54 18.10 2.87
N ALA A 143 -0.35 18.86 3.51
CA ALA A 143 -0.38 20.31 3.39
C ALA A 143 0.80 20.93 4.14
N LEU A 144 1.06 20.50 5.38
CA LEU A 144 2.13 20.98 6.24
C LEU A 144 3.53 20.70 5.67
N SER A 145 3.74 19.52 5.08
CA SER A 145 5.04 19.07 4.56
C SER A 145 5.57 19.94 3.42
N LYS A 146 4.72 20.74 2.77
CA LYS A 146 5.09 21.69 1.72
C LYS A 146 6.01 22.80 2.25
N GLU A 147 5.84 23.18 3.52
CA GLU A 147 6.61 24.22 4.18
C GLU A 147 6.88 23.85 5.65
N ILE A 148 7.28 22.60 5.92
CA ILE A 148 7.41 22.07 7.30
C ILE A 148 8.28 22.93 8.22
N ASN A 149 9.31 23.61 7.66
CA ASN A 149 10.22 24.48 8.41
C ASN A 149 9.61 25.83 8.80
N SER A 150 8.38 26.13 8.36
CA SER A 150 7.65 27.36 8.66
C SER A 150 6.69 27.21 9.86
N PHE A 151 6.68 26.04 10.50
CA PHE A 151 5.75 25.69 11.58
C PHE A 151 6.50 25.16 12.80
N ASP A 152 5.95 25.41 13.98
CA ASP A 152 6.43 24.80 15.22
C ASP A 152 5.84 23.39 15.33
N VAL A 153 6.68 22.38 15.06
CA VAL A 153 6.29 20.96 14.95
C VAL A 153 6.98 20.13 16.00
N GLU A 154 6.20 19.46 16.85
CA GLU A 154 6.71 18.62 17.92
C GLU A 154 6.38 17.12 17.71
N PRO A 155 7.39 16.27 17.48
CA PRO A 155 7.20 14.82 17.42
C PRO A 155 7.21 14.21 18.83
N PHE A 156 6.17 13.46 19.18
CA PHE A 156 6.16 12.62 20.37
C PHE A 156 6.65 11.21 20.04
N PHE A 157 7.84 10.83 20.51
CA PHE A 157 8.46 9.56 20.14
C PHE A 157 7.94 8.36 20.94
N SER A 158 7.67 7.27 20.22
CA SER A 158 7.43 5.94 20.79
C SER A 158 8.69 5.34 21.41
N SER A 159 8.50 4.37 22.32
CA SER A 159 9.60 3.62 22.94
C SER A 159 10.31 2.67 21.96
N GLU A 160 9.66 2.32 20.85
CA GLU A 160 10.18 1.50 19.75
C GLU A 160 9.53 1.93 18.44
N ASP A 161 10.31 2.03 17.36
CA ASP A 161 9.80 2.45 16.04
C ASP A 161 9.13 1.29 15.27
N PHE A 162 7.81 1.38 15.09
CA PHE A 162 7.00 0.41 14.35
C PHE A 162 6.80 0.77 12.86
N LYS A 163 7.34 1.87 12.35
CA LYS A 163 7.16 2.31 10.94
C LYS A 163 7.47 1.19 9.95
N MET A 164 8.58 0.50 10.18
CA MET A 164 9.03 -0.58 9.30
C MET A 164 8.03 -1.73 9.23
N LYS A 165 7.16 -1.93 10.23
CA LYS A 165 6.11 -2.96 10.24
C LYS A 165 4.80 -2.51 9.57
N ARG A 166 4.67 -1.22 9.21
CA ARG A 166 3.52 -0.57 8.54
C ARG A 166 2.17 -1.10 9.04
N ILE A 167 1.97 -1.05 10.35
CA ILE A 167 0.76 -1.53 11.01
C ILE A 167 -0.27 -0.41 11.04
N GLU A 168 -1.48 -0.72 10.61
CA GLU A 168 -2.64 0.17 10.71
C GLU A 168 -3.71 -0.48 11.58
N LEU A 169 -4.03 0.16 12.70
CA LEU A 169 -5.02 -0.30 13.67
C LEU A 169 -6.38 0.35 13.42
N THR A 170 -6.84 0.23 12.18
CA THR A 170 -8.12 0.79 11.71
C THR A 170 -9.15 -0.31 11.48
N THR A 171 -10.43 0.04 11.54
CA THR A 171 -11.53 -0.91 11.35
C THR A 171 -12.32 -0.72 10.06
N SER A 172 -11.86 0.15 9.16
CA SER A 172 -12.51 0.37 7.84
C SER A 172 -12.17 -0.67 6.79
N LEU A 173 -11.10 -1.46 6.97
CA LEU A 173 -10.70 -2.51 6.04
C LEU A 173 -10.70 -3.87 6.73
N LYS A 174 -11.08 -4.93 6.01
CA LYS A 174 -11.09 -6.30 6.53
C LYS A 174 -9.73 -6.72 7.11
N ARG A 175 -8.63 -6.46 6.39
CA ARG A 175 -7.28 -6.86 6.85
C ARG A 175 -6.86 -6.19 8.16
N ASN A 176 -7.20 -4.92 8.35
CA ASN A 176 -6.85 -4.15 9.54
C ASN A 176 -7.79 -4.50 10.70
N SER A 177 -9.10 -4.65 10.42
CA SER A 177 -10.08 -5.06 11.43
C SER A 177 -9.80 -6.44 12.01
N ILE A 178 -9.32 -7.42 11.22
CA ILE A 178 -8.88 -8.72 11.74
C ILE A 178 -7.74 -8.56 12.74
N LEU A 179 -6.75 -7.69 12.46
CA LEU A 179 -5.66 -7.43 13.39
C LEU A 179 -6.15 -6.77 14.68
N VAL A 180 -7.00 -5.75 14.56
CA VAL A 180 -7.64 -5.08 15.72
C VAL A 180 -8.44 -6.08 16.56
N GLU A 181 -9.23 -6.95 15.93
CA GLU A 181 -10.00 -7.99 16.61
C GLU A 181 -9.08 -8.92 17.43
N ARG A 182 -8.00 -9.40 16.81
CA ARG A 182 -7.00 -10.28 17.44
C ARG A 182 -6.35 -9.58 18.64
N ILE A 183 -5.97 -8.31 18.51
CA ILE A 183 -5.38 -7.53 19.63
C ILE A 183 -6.37 -7.37 20.76
N VAL A 184 -7.61 -6.95 20.47
CA VAL A 184 -8.65 -6.74 21.49
C VAL A 184 -9.01 -8.05 22.20
N ARG A 185 -8.99 -9.18 21.50
CA ARG A 185 -9.23 -10.49 22.11
C ARG A 185 -8.16 -10.87 23.13
N GLU A 186 -6.90 -10.51 22.89
CA GLU A 186 -5.76 -10.89 23.72
C GLU A 186 -5.47 -9.86 24.85
N GLN A 187 -5.64 -8.57 24.59
CA GLN A 187 -5.24 -7.48 25.49
C GLN A 187 -6.41 -6.58 25.94
N GLY A 188 -7.59 -6.75 25.36
CA GLY A 188 -8.74 -5.88 25.59
C GLY A 188 -8.72 -4.60 24.75
N ILE A 189 -9.83 -3.86 24.77
CA ILE A 189 -10.03 -2.64 23.97
C ILE A 189 -9.17 -1.46 24.46
N ASP A 190 -8.79 -1.48 25.73
CA ASP A 190 -7.94 -0.47 26.38
C ASP A 190 -6.45 -0.86 26.34
N CYS A 191 -6.06 -1.75 25.42
CA CYS A 191 -4.66 -2.08 25.17
C CYS A 191 -3.87 -0.81 24.84
N GLY A 192 -2.92 -0.45 25.72
CA GLY A 192 -1.97 0.63 25.47
C GLY A 192 -0.79 0.19 24.61
N PHE A 193 0.04 1.15 24.19
CA PHE A 193 1.14 0.88 23.27
C PHE A 193 2.12 -0.18 23.77
N GLU A 194 2.48 -0.18 25.07
CA GLU A 194 3.42 -1.15 25.63
C GLU A 194 2.87 -2.58 25.60
N GLY A 195 1.59 -2.77 25.97
CA GLY A 195 0.94 -4.08 25.89
C GLY A 195 0.83 -4.58 24.45
N PHE A 196 0.56 -3.68 23.51
CA PHE A 196 0.60 -3.99 22.08
C PHE A 196 2.01 -4.38 21.61
N ARG A 197 3.03 -3.61 22.00
CA ARG A 197 4.43 -3.86 21.63
C ARG A 197 4.85 -5.26 22.09
N GLU A 198 4.60 -5.59 23.34
CA GLU A 198 4.88 -6.92 23.91
C GLU A 198 4.12 -8.03 23.18
N LEU A 199 2.84 -7.82 22.88
CA LEU A 199 2.02 -8.78 22.16
C LEU A 199 2.55 -9.06 20.75
N ILE A 200 2.89 -8.03 19.96
CA ILE A 200 3.34 -8.20 18.58
C ILE A 200 4.72 -8.86 18.53
N HIS A 201 5.58 -8.65 19.52
CA HIS A 201 6.85 -9.38 19.63
C HIS A 201 6.64 -10.84 20.03
N ALA A 202 5.73 -11.11 20.96
CA ALA A 202 5.43 -12.47 21.41
C ALA A 202 4.66 -13.28 20.36
N ARG A 203 3.83 -12.60 19.55
CA ARG A 203 2.90 -13.21 18.59
C ARG A 203 2.93 -12.51 17.23
N PRO A 204 4.09 -12.54 16.54
CA PRO A 204 4.23 -11.85 15.26
C PRO A 204 3.29 -12.42 14.18
N GLU A 205 2.84 -13.67 14.32
CA GLU A 205 1.90 -14.32 13.40
C GLU A 205 0.56 -13.58 13.29
N MET A 206 0.19 -12.79 14.30
CA MET A 206 -1.01 -11.95 14.29
C MET A 206 -1.03 -10.94 13.14
N LEU A 207 0.15 -10.52 12.67
CA LEU A 207 0.32 -9.53 11.60
C LEU A 207 0.02 -10.09 10.19
N ARG A 208 -0.09 -11.42 10.05
CA ARG A 208 -0.53 -12.08 8.82
C ARG A 208 -2.05 -12.24 8.86
N THR A 209 -2.77 -11.29 8.26
CA THR A 209 -4.24 -11.30 8.19
C THR A 209 -4.71 -11.89 6.86
N VAL A 210 -5.05 -11.06 5.89
CA VAL A 210 -5.38 -11.47 4.51
C VAL A 210 -4.42 -10.81 3.52
N PRO A 211 -4.23 -11.37 2.31
CA PRO A 211 -3.36 -10.77 1.30
C PRO A 211 -3.78 -9.34 0.96
N ALA A 212 -2.80 -8.46 0.75
CA ALA A 212 -3.01 -7.09 0.28
C ALA A 212 -2.44 -6.87 -1.13
N TYR A 213 -1.55 -7.76 -1.58
CA TYR A 213 -0.96 -7.74 -2.92
C TYR A 213 -1.02 -9.13 -3.54
N VAL A 214 -1.43 -9.20 -4.80
CA VAL A 214 -1.52 -10.44 -5.56
C VAL A 214 -0.69 -10.33 -6.83
N GLU A 215 0.31 -11.18 -6.99
CA GLU A 215 1.02 -11.34 -8.26
C GLU A 215 0.36 -12.48 -9.04
N MET A 216 -0.37 -12.13 -10.08
CA MET A 216 -1.09 -13.07 -10.94
C MET A 216 -0.28 -13.32 -12.20
N GLU A 217 0.28 -14.51 -12.32
CA GLU A 217 0.91 -14.94 -13.55
C GLU A 217 -0.16 -15.35 -14.57
N ILE A 218 -0.64 -14.38 -15.34
CA ILE A 218 -1.55 -14.68 -16.45
C ILE A 218 -0.79 -15.36 -17.59
N THR A 219 0.50 -15.10 -17.75
CA THR A 219 1.39 -15.79 -18.68
C THR A 219 2.83 -15.75 -18.16
N ASN A 220 3.61 -16.77 -18.47
CA ASN A 220 5.06 -16.80 -18.21
C ASN A 220 5.88 -16.82 -19.51
N ARG A 221 5.30 -16.30 -20.59
CA ARG A 221 5.95 -16.12 -21.88
C ARG A 221 6.43 -14.68 -22.01
N SER A 222 7.54 -14.50 -22.71
CA SER A 222 8.04 -13.19 -23.14
C SER A 222 8.76 -13.38 -24.47
N GLU A 223 8.66 -12.40 -25.36
CA GLU A 223 9.44 -12.34 -26.61
C GLU A 223 10.73 -11.52 -26.44
N GLY A 224 10.81 -10.72 -25.37
CA GLY A 224 11.97 -9.89 -25.06
C GLY A 224 13.04 -10.66 -24.29
N ASN A 225 14.30 -10.26 -24.47
CA ASN A 225 15.41 -10.76 -23.68
C ASN A 225 15.84 -9.70 -22.68
N CYS A 226 15.79 -10.02 -21.39
CA CYS A 226 16.31 -9.14 -20.34
C CYS A 226 17.38 -9.87 -19.52
N ILE A 227 18.52 -9.20 -19.28
CA ILE A 227 19.68 -9.78 -18.57
C ILE A 227 19.40 -10.22 -17.13
N TYR A 228 18.29 -9.76 -16.54
CA TYR A 228 17.84 -10.13 -15.21
C TYR A 228 16.45 -10.77 -15.18
N SER A 229 15.94 -11.24 -16.33
CA SER A 229 14.72 -12.05 -16.32
C SER A 229 15.02 -13.45 -15.79
N PRO A 230 14.29 -13.96 -14.77
CA PRO A 230 14.45 -15.32 -14.28
C PRO A 230 13.78 -16.36 -15.19
N LEU A 231 13.15 -15.95 -16.31
CA LEU A 231 12.44 -16.87 -17.20
C LEU A 231 13.34 -18.03 -17.67
N HIS A 232 14.62 -17.80 -17.93
CA HIS A 232 15.55 -18.86 -18.35
C HIS A 232 15.84 -19.92 -17.27
N ALA A 233 15.59 -19.60 -15.99
CA ALA A 233 15.74 -20.50 -14.86
C ALA A 233 14.44 -21.25 -14.49
N LEU A 234 13.37 -21.07 -15.28
CA LEU A 234 12.11 -21.77 -15.07
C LEU A 234 12.19 -23.21 -15.57
N GLU A 235 11.92 -24.14 -14.66
CA GLU A 235 11.84 -25.58 -14.92
C GLU A 235 10.39 -26.04 -15.16
N ARG A 236 9.41 -25.29 -14.66
CA ARG A 236 7.98 -25.58 -14.86
C ARG A 236 7.49 -25.17 -16.25
N GLU A 237 6.36 -25.75 -16.65
CA GLU A 237 5.78 -25.55 -17.97
C GLU A 237 5.41 -24.09 -18.28
N ARG A 238 5.65 -23.72 -19.54
CA ARG A 238 5.21 -22.44 -20.11
C ARG A 238 3.72 -22.48 -20.42
N GLY A 239 2.98 -21.45 -20.03
CA GLY A 239 1.52 -21.43 -20.21
C GLY A 239 0.92 -20.04 -20.14
N GLU A 240 -0.37 -20.03 -20.44
CA GLU A 240 -1.27 -18.88 -20.38
C GLU A 240 -2.48 -19.30 -19.54
N MET A 241 -2.95 -18.43 -18.65
CA MET A 241 -4.11 -18.68 -17.80
C MET A 241 -5.38 -18.52 -18.62
N GLU A 242 -6.21 -19.56 -18.70
CA GLU A 242 -7.51 -19.43 -19.35
C GLU A 242 -8.37 -18.37 -18.65
N PHE A 243 -9.13 -17.58 -19.41
CA PHE A 243 -9.92 -16.48 -18.85
C PHE A 243 -10.93 -16.96 -17.81
N GLU A 244 -11.55 -18.12 -18.04
CA GLU A 244 -12.49 -18.74 -17.10
C GLU A 244 -11.80 -19.16 -15.80
N ALA A 245 -10.55 -19.62 -15.87
CA ALA A 245 -9.74 -19.91 -14.69
C ALA A 245 -9.41 -18.61 -13.92
N PHE A 246 -9.04 -17.55 -14.62
CA PHE A 246 -8.81 -16.23 -14.03
C PHE A 246 -10.04 -15.71 -13.26
N VAL A 247 -11.23 -15.76 -13.85
CA VAL A 247 -12.48 -15.33 -13.20
C VAL A 247 -12.73 -16.12 -11.91
N VAL A 248 -12.54 -17.45 -11.94
CA VAL A 248 -12.72 -18.30 -10.75
C VAL A 248 -11.72 -17.94 -9.65
N ILE A 249 -10.45 -17.78 -10.00
CA ILE A 249 -9.38 -17.46 -9.05
C ILE A 249 -9.62 -16.07 -8.44
N LEU A 250 -9.91 -15.06 -9.26
CA LEU A 250 -10.15 -13.70 -8.80
C LEU A 250 -11.35 -13.64 -7.85
N GLY A 251 -12.43 -14.37 -8.15
CA GLY A 251 -13.59 -14.49 -7.27
C GLY A 251 -13.22 -15.02 -5.89
N LYS A 252 -12.43 -16.10 -5.82
CA LYS A 252 -11.96 -16.67 -4.54
C LYS A 252 -11.07 -15.70 -3.75
N ILE A 253 -10.25 -14.91 -4.44
CA ILE A 253 -9.40 -13.91 -3.79
C ILE A 253 -10.26 -12.76 -3.25
N CYS A 254 -11.28 -12.30 -3.98
CA CYS A 254 -12.23 -11.29 -3.49
C CYS A 254 -12.99 -11.76 -2.24
N ASP A 255 -13.33 -13.04 -2.14
CA ASP A 255 -13.95 -13.60 -0.93
C ASP A 255 -12.98 -13.59 0.28
N LEU A 256 -11.68 -13.80 0.02
CA LEU A 256 -10.62 -13.75 1.02
C LEU A 256 -10.31 -12.30 1.45
N SER A 257 -10.07 -11.41 0.49
CA SER A 257 -9.65 -10.02 0.67
C SER A 257 -10.64 -9.04 0.01
N GLU A 258 -11.17 -8.10 0.81
CA GLU A 258 -12.11 -7.09 0.32
C GLU A 258 -11.43 -5.98 -0.50
N ASP A 259 -10.16 -5.68 -0.22
CA ASP A 259 -9.37 -4.66 -0.90
C ASP A 259 -7.92 -5.14 -1.09
N PHE A 260 -7.42 -5.07 -2.32
CA PHE A 260 -6.06 -5.50 -2.66
C PHE A 260 -5.61 -4.95 -4.02
N HIS A 261 -4.30 -4.97 -4.21
CA HIS A 261 -3.66 -4.75 -5.51
C HIS A 261 -3.47 -6.09 -6.23
N ILE A 262 -3.72 -6.12 -7.53
CA ILE A 262 -3.40 -7.28 -8.38
C ILE A 262 -2.49 -6.87 -9.53
N GLU A 263 -1.31 -7.46 -9.57
CA GLU A 263 -0.37 -7.31 -10.66
C GLU A 263 -0.56 -8.44 -11.68
N PHE A 264 -0.76 -8.08 -12.95
CA PHE A 264 -0.93 -9.03 -14.06
C PHE A 264 0.38 -9.53 -14.67
N SER A 265 1.48 -9.20 -14.03
CA SER A 265 2.77 -9.77 -14.28
C SER A 265 3.23 -10.52 -13.05
N TYR A 266 4.02 -11.53 -13.31
CA TYR A 266 4.87 -12.15 -12.31
C TYR A 266 6.24 -12.34 -12.94
N LEU A 267 6.32 -13.15 -14.01
CA LEU A 267 7.55 -13.37 -14.77
C LEU A 267 7.43 -13.10 -16.28
N GLY A 268 6.22 -13.18 -16.85
CA GLY A 268 5.99 -12.99 -18.29
C GLY A 268 5.59 -11.57 -18.71
N GLU A 269 5.38 -11.38 -20.01
CA GLU A 269 4.87 -10.14 -20.60
C GLU A 269 3.34 -10.19 -20.70
N SER A 270 2.65 -9.39 -19.88
CA SER A 270 1.20 -9.36 -19.74
C SER A 270 0.47 -9.14 -21.07
N LEU A 271 1.02 -8.31 -21.96
CA LEU A 271 0.38 -7.96 -23.24
C LEU A 271 0.45 -9.06 -24.29
N LEU A 272 1.21 -10.14 -24.06
CA LEU A 272 1.17 -11.34 -24.90
C LEU A 272 -0.03 -12.24 -24.62
N HIS A 273 -0.75 -12.01 -23.53
CA HIS A 273 -1.91 -12.80 -23.17
C HIS A 273 -3.07 -12.57 -24.15
N GLY A 274 -3.56 -13.63 -24.81
CA GLY A 274 -4.56 -13.52 -25.88
C GLY A 274 -5.91 -12.92 -25.45
N LYS A 275 -6.18 -12.91 -24.13
CA LYS A 275 -7.38 -12.33 -23.50
C LYS A 275 -7.12 -11.15 -22.54
N ILE A 276 -5.99 -10.45 -22.65
CA ILE A 276 -5.64 -9.35 -21.73
C ILE A 276 -6.75 -8.30 -21.55
N SER A 277 -7.42 -7.89 -22.64
CA SER A 277 -8.54 -6.93 -22.57
C SER A 277 -9.68 -7.42 -21.67
N ARG A 278 -10.05 -8.71 -21.76
CA ARG A 278 -11.12 -9.27 -20.91
C ARG A 278 -10.70 -9.35 -19.45
N ILE A 279 -9.43 -9.67 -19.18
CA ILE A 279 -8.86 -9.69 -17.82
C ILE A 279 -8.93 -8.31 -17.18
N LEU A 280 -8.51 -7.27 -17.92
CA LEU A 280 -8.56 -5.89 -17.46
C LEU A 280 -10.01 -5.42 -17.23
N GLU A 281 -10.90 -5.62 -18.19
CA GLU A 281 -12.32 -5.26 -18.06
C GLU A 281 -12.99 -5.95 -16.87
N HIS A 282 -12.74 -7.25 -16.70
CA HIS A 282 -13.30 -8.00 -15.58
C HIS A 282 -12.79 -7.48 -14.24
N THR A 283 -11.49 -7.22 -14.13
CA THR A 283 -10.90 -6.74 -12.88
C THR A 283 -11.38 -5.33 -12.52
N LEU A 284 -11.35 -4.41 -13.49
CA LEU A 284 -11.73 -3.01 -13.31
C LEU A 284 -13.24 -2.81 -13.07
N SER A 285 -14.05 -3.86 -13.29
CA SER A 285 -15.46 -3.86 -12.89
C SER A 285 -15.65 -3.85 -11.37
N ASN A 286 -14.63 -4.24 -10.59
CA ASN A 286 -14.65 -4.21 -9.14
C ASN A 286 -13.89 -2.96 -8.62
N PRO A 287 -14.58 -1.97 -8.02
CA PRO A 287 -13.95 -0.74 -7.53
C PRO A 287 -13.06 -0.94 -6.30
N HIS A 288 -13.03 -2.14 -5.71
CA HIS A 288 -12.19 -2.46 -4.55
C HIS A 288 -10.85 -3.11 -4.92
N ILE A 289 -10.63 -3.38 -6.21
CA ILE A 289 -9.38 -3.92 -6.72
C ILE A 289 -8.62 -2.82 -7.44
N HIS A 290 -7.33 -2.69 -7.13
CA HIS A 290 -6.42 -1.87 -7.91
C HIS A 290 -5.57 -2.74 -8.82
N ALA A 291 -5.78 -2.62 -10.12
CA ALA A 291 -5.07 -3.37 -11.14
C ALA A 291 -3.71 -2.73 -11.44
N ILE A 292 -2.67 -3.55 -11.56
CA ILE A 292 -1.33 -3.17 -12.00
C ILE A 292 -1.00 -3.95 -13.26
N LEU A 293 -0.91 -3.24 -14.38
CA LEU A 293 -0.47 -3.78 -15.65
C LEU A 293 1.02 -3.45 -15.82
N ARG A 294 1.90 -4.42 -15.58
CA ARG A 294 3.32 -4.28 -15.91
C ARG A 294 3.57 -4.82 -17.33
N THR A 295 4.46 -4.14 -18.05
CA THR A 295 4.79 -4.46 -19.45
C THR A 295 6.17 -3.91 -19.84
N ASP A 296 6.82 -4.54 -20.79
CA ASP A 296 8.04 -4.05 -21.46
C ASP A 296 7.79 -2.85 -22.39
N GLY A 297 6.52 -2.48 -22.61
CA GLY A 297 6.09 -1.32 -23.39
C GLY A 297 6.16 -1.51 -24.91
N VAL A 298 6.63 -2.66 -25.41
CA VAL A 298 6.74 -2.93 -26.86
C VAL A 298 5.36 -3.02 -27.50
N LEU A 299 4.39 -3.60 -26.79
CA LEU A 299 3.00 -3.79 -27.23
C LEU A 299 2.04 -2.70 -26.76
N CYS A 300 2.53 -1.64 -26.11
CA CYS A 300 1.77 -0.41 -25.81
C CYS A 300 1.53 0.44 -27.06
N THR A 301 0.99 -0.17 -28.12
CA THR A 301 0.71 0.52 -29.38
C THR A 301 -0.34 1.62 -29.19
N PRO A 302 -0.48 2.55 -30.15
CA PRO A 302 -1.55 3.54 -30.10
C PRO A 302 -2.95 2.93 -29.94
N SER A 303 -3.23 1.82 -30.63
CA SER A 303 -4.52 1.14 -30.53
C SER A 303 -4.78 0.57 -29.13
N PHE A 304 -3.77 0.01 -28.48
CA PHE A 304 -3.91 -0.49 -27.12
C PHE A 304 -4.06 0.66 -26.12
N SER A 305 -3.32 1.75 -26.31
CA SER A 305 -3.42 2.95 -25.47
C SER A 305 -4.80 3.62 -25.59
N ASP A 306 -5.34 3.71 -26.81
CA ASP A 306 -6.69 4.23 -27.07
C ASP A 306 -7.78 3.32 -26.48
N TYR A 307 -7.58 2.00 -26.54
CA TYR A 307 -8.45 1.04 -25.86
C TYR A 307 -8.49 1.30 -24.35
N LEU A 308 -7.34 1.40 -23.69
CA LEU A 308 -7.27 1.68 -22.25
C LEU A 308 -7.89 3.04 -21.89
N ALA A 309 -7.72 4.05 -22.73
CA ALA A 309 -8.34 5.36 -22.55
C ALA A 309 -9.88 5.32 -22.60
N GLY A 310 -10.45 4.29 -23.23
CA GLY A 310 -11.90 4.04 -23.25
C GLY A 310 -12.44 3.34 -21.99
N LEU A 311 -11.57 2.86 -21.09
CA LEU A 311 -11.96 2.20 -19.85
C LEU A 311 -12.08 3.18 -18.68
N ASN A 312 -12.80 2.78 -17.62
CA ASN A 312 -12.67 3.44 -16.33
C ASN A 312 -11.35 3.00 -15.67
N THR A 313 -10.33 3.85 -15.75
CA THR A 313 -8.98 3.55 -15.29
C THR A 313 -8.68 4.10 -13.89
N GLN A 314 -9.68 4.53 -13.13
CA GLN A 314 -9.44 5.11 -11.79
C GLN A 314 -8.59 4.22 -10.87
N ASN A 315 -8.79 2.90 -10.95
CA ASN A 315 -8.06 1.90 -10.17
C ASN A 315 -7.09 1.08 -11.03
N LEU A 316 -6.48 1.69 -12.05
CA LEU A 316 -5.47 1.06 -12.91
C LEU A 316 -4.15 1.81 -12.80
N SER A 317 -3.06 1.10 -12.56
CA SER A 317 -1.70 1.59 -12.78
C SER A 317 -1.01 0.77 -13.85
N ILE A 318 -0.22 1.44 -14.69
CA ILE A 318 0.51 0.82 -15.79
C ILE A 318 1.99 1.08 -15.54
N ILE A 319 2.77 0.02 -15.38
CA ILE A 319 4.21 0.10 -15.15
C ILE A 319 4.93 -0.34 -16.42
N CYS A 320 5.56 0.60 -17.10
CA CYS A 320 6.36 0.35 -18.29
C CYS A 320 7.83 0.20 -17.90
N GLU A 321 8.39 -0.98 -18.11
CA GLU A 321 9.78 -1.25 -17.76
C GLU A 321 10.73 -0.84 -18.88
N LEU A 322 11.65 0.08 -18.57
CA LEU A 322 12.50 0.71 -19.57
C LEU A 322 14.00 0.57 -19.26
N ASP A 323 14.42 0.78 -18.01
CA ASP A 323 15.77 0.50 -17.51
C ASP A 323 16.94 1.25 -18.15
N ALA A 324 16.67 2.23 -19.02
CA ALA A 324 17.70 3.03 -19.67
C ALA A 324 17.16 4.39 -20.14
N ALA A 325 18.05 5.38 -20.22
CA ALA A 325 17.85 6.67 -20.87
C ALA A 325 18.65 6.78 -22.20
N GLN A 326 19.43 5.76 -22.55
CA GLN A 326 20.18 5.69 -23.80
C GLN A 326 20.01 4.34 -24.50
N SER A 327 20.03 4.37 -25.84
CA SER A 327 19.79 3.18 -26.66
C SER A 327 20.83 2.08 -26.46
N GLU A 328 22.09 2.43 -26.17
CA GLU A 328 23.15 1.43 -25.97
C GLU A 328 22.94 0.63 -24.68
N THR A 329 22.60 1.32 -23.59
CA THR A 329 22.26 0.73 -22.30
C THR A 329 20.98 -0.11 -22.41
N TYR A 330 19.96 0.41 -23.10
CA TYR A 330 18.73 -0.36 -23.36
C TYR A 330 19.00 -1.64 -24.14
N LYS A 331 19.84 -1.57 -25.18
CA LYS A 331 20.23 -2.73 -25.99
C LYS A 331 21.03 -3.74 -25.16
N THR A 332 21.88 -3.29 -24.26
CA THR A 332 22.64 -4.16 -23.35
C THR A 332 21.72 -4.90 -22.39
N ILE A 333 20.75 -4.21 -21.80
CA ILE A 333 19.87 -4.77 -20.76
C ILE A 333 18.70 -5.55 -21.34
N ARG A 334 17.99 -4.99 -22.33
CA ARG A 334 16.73 -5.51 -22.90
C ARG A 334 16.81 -5.95 -24.36
N GLN A 335 17.95 -5.77 -25.02
CA GLN A 335 18.17 -6.18 -26.42
C GLN A 335 17.11 -5.68 -27.41
N GLY A 336 16.48 -4.54 -27.12
CA GLY A 336 15.39 -3.97 -27.91
C GLY A 336 15.70 -2.59 -28.51
N ASP A 337 14.66 -1.95 -29.04
CA ASP A 337 14.70 -0.59 -29.59
C ASP A 337 14.06 0.40 -28.61
N LEU A 338 14.92 1.13 -27.87
CA LEU A 338 14.49 2.15 -26.91
C LEU A 338 13.54 3.16 -27.54
N ASN A 339 13.88 3.68 -28.72
CA ASN A 339 13.08 4.73 -29.36
C ASN A 339 11.66 4.27 -29.68
N LYS A 340 11.49 2.99 -30.04
CA LYS A 340 10.17 2.41 -30.26
C LYS A 340 9.36 2.38 -28.95
N VAL A 341 9.97 1.90 -27.87
CA VAL A 341 9.29 1.77 -26.58
C VAL A 341 8.97 3.13 -25.98
N GLU A 342 9.90 4.10 -26.02
CA GLU A 342 9.62 5.45 -25.54
C GLU A 342 8.48 6.12 -26.32
N ARG A 343 8.40 5.92 -27.65
CA ARG A 343 7.27 6.46 -28.44
C ARG A 343 5.93 5.88 -27.99
N ASN A 344 5.89 4.57 -27.71
CA ASN A 344 4.70 3.91 -27.19
C ASN A 344 4.31 4.46 -25.81
N ILE A 345 5.28 4.55 -24.88
CA ILE A 345 5.06 5.07 -23.52
C ILE A 345 4.59 6.53 -23.58
N ARG A 346 5.19 7.39 -24.40
CA ARG A 346 4.76 8.78 -24.57
C ARG A 346 3.34 8.90 -25.08
N TYR A 347 2.95 8.03 -26.02
CA TYR A 347 1.57 7.99 -26.49
C TYR A 347 0.61 7.57 -25.37
N LEU A 348 0.95 6.52 -24.62
CA LEU A 348 0.18 6.07 -23.47
C LEU A 348 0.05 7.16 -22.40
N LEU A 349 1.15 7.84 -22.08
CA LEU A 349 1.21 8.95 -21.12
C LEU A 349 0.32 10.11 -21.54
N SER A 350 0.24 10.41 -22.85
CA SER A 350 -0.66 11.43 -23.38
C SER A 350 -2.15 11.12 -23.16
N LYS A 351 -2.49 9.84 -22.97
CA LYS A 351 -3.87 9.36 -22.74
C LYS A 351 -4.19 9.17 -21.26
N LEU A 352 -3.24 8.66 -20.49
CA LEU A 352 -3.45 8.16 -19.12
C LEU A 352 -2.41 8.72 -18.13
N LYS A 353 -2.10 10.01 -18.24
CA LYS A 353 -0.98 10.65 -17.54
C LYS A 353 -0.82 10.29 -16.05
N LYS A 354 -1.92 10.21 -15.29
CA LYS A 354 -1.89 9.95 -13.84
C LYS A 354 -1.61 8.49 -13.47
N ASN A 355 -1.69 7.58 -14.44
CA ASN A 355 -1.71 6.14 -14.22
C ASN A 355 -0.44 5.45 -14.70
N VAL A 356 0.39 6.15 -15.48
CA VAL A 356 1.58 5.59 -16.13
C VAL A 356 2.80 5.83 -15.25
N TYR A 357 3.50 4.73 -15.00
CA TYR A 357 4.79 4.67 -14.34
C TYR A 357 5.83 4.18 -15.35
N VAL A 358 7.01 4.77 -15.29
CA VAL A 358 8.20 4.22 -15.93
C VAL A 358 9.11 3.63 -14.88
N GLN A 359 9.66 2.46 -15.16
CA GLN A 359 10.47 1.73 -14.20
C GLN A 359 11.89 1.49 -14.71
N MET A 360 12.85 1.64 -13.79
CA MET A 360 14.23 1.19 -13.94
C MET A 360 14.62 0.29 -12.76
N VAL A 361 15.01 -0.95 -13.04
CA VAL A 361 15.71 -1.84 -12.13
C VAL A 361 17.18 -1.41 -12.10
N ARG A 362 17.66 -1.06 -10.91
CA ARG A 362 19.01 -0.54 -10.70
C ARG A 362 20.03 -1.67 -10.76
N VAL A 363 20.84 -1.67 -11.81
CA VAL A 363 21.95 -2.61 -12.04
C VAL A 363 23.22 -1.83 -12.40
N ASP A 364 24.38 -2.47 -12.24
CA ASP A 364 25.68 -1.87 -12.56
C ASP A 364 25.72 -1.29 -13.99
N ASP A 365 25.05 -1.95 -14.94
CA ASP A 365 25.00 -1.55 -16.35
C ASP A 365 24.26 -0.21 -16.61
N ASN A 366 23.37 0.25 -15.71
CA ASN A 366 22.59 1.49 -15.88
C ASN A 366 22.73 2.52 -14.75
N GLU A 367 23.60 2.28 -13.77
CA GLU A 367 23.77 3.12 -12.59
C GLU A 367 24.04 4.59 -12.95
N GLU A 368 24.92 4.84 -13.93
CA GLU A 368 25.29 6.17 -14.38
C GLU A 368 24.14 6.92 -15.09
N GLU A 369 23.10 6.22 -15.53
CA GLU A 369 21.95 6.80 -16.22
C GLU A 369 20.78 7.13 -15.29
N MET A 370 20.80 6.69 -14.03
CA MET A 370 19.65 6.78 -13.12
C MET A 370 19.11 8.22 -12.99
N LEU A 371 19.98 9.19 -12.73
CA LEU A 371 19.56 10.60 -12.61
C LEU A 371 19.00 11.14 -13.92
N LYS A 372 19.66 10.83 -15.05
CA LYS A 372 19.21 11.24 -16.39
C LYS A 372 17.85 10.65 -16.73
N PHE A 373 17.63 9.38 -16.38
CA PHE A 373 16.35 8.69 -16.54
C PHE A 373 15.26 9.37 -15.72
N TYR A 374 15.55 9.67 -14.45
CA TYR A 374 14.62 10.35 -13.57
C TYR A 374 14.23 11.72 -14.13
N ASP A 375 15.20 12.58 -14.44
CA ASP A 375 14.97 13.94 -14.95
C ASP A 375 14.17 13.95 -16.26
N LEU A 376 14.47 13.01 -17.17
CA LEU A 376 13.79 12.88 -18.46
C LEU A 376 12.30 12.64 -18.27
N TRP A 377 11.94 11.63 -17.48
CA TRP A 377 10.56 11.18 -17.36
C TRP A 377 9.74 12.02 -16.38
N GLU A 378 10.38 12.64 -15.39
CA GLU A 378 9.73 13.60 -14.49
C GLU A 378 9.27 14.82 -15.29
N LYS A 379 10.12 15.32 -16.18
CA LYS A 379 9.80 16.42 -17.10
C LYS A 379 8.65 16.08 -18.05
N GLU A 380 8.56 14.83 -18.50
CA GLU A 380 7.44 14.36 -19.32
C GLU A 380 6.15 14.14 -18.49
N GLY A 381 6.28 14.12 -17.17
CA GLY A 381 5.17 14.01 -16.22
C GLY A 381 4.71 12.57 -15.97
N ALA A 382 5.59 11.60 -16.19
CA ALA A 382 5.39 10.22 -15.75
C ALA A 382 5.74 10.07 -14.27
N ARG A 383 5.14 9.08 -13.60
CA ARG A 383 5.61 8.63 -12.28
C ARG A 383 6.80 7.70 -12.48
N ILE A 384 7.78 7.74 -11.58
CA ILE A 384 9.04 7.01 -11.77
C ILE A 384 9.22 6.00 -10.64
N ILE A 385 9.62 4.78 -10.99
CA ILE A 385 9.98 3.72 -10.05
C ILE A 385 11.43 3.34 -10.29
N ILE A 386 12.26 3.48 -9.25
CA ILE A 386 13.60 2.89 -9.22
C ILE A 386 13.53 1.64 -8.35
N GLN A 387 13.62 0.48 -8.98
CA GLN A 387 13.46 -0.82 -8.31
C GLN A 387 14.82 -1.42 -7.97
N LYS A 388 14.91 -2.06 -6.80
CA LYS A 388 16.05 -2.89 -6.41
C LYS A 388 16.17 -4.11 -7.33
N TYR A 389 17.40 -4.48 -7.67
CA TYR A 389 17.71 -5.74 -8.34
C TYR A 389 17.39 -6.96 -7.46
N ASN A 390 16.76 -7.98 -8.06
CA ASN A 390 16.41 -9.23 -7.40
C ASN A 390 17.15 -10.39 -8.08
N SER A 391 18.01 -11.11 -7.34
CA SER A 391 18.77 -12.24 -7.86
C SER A 391 17.99 -13.56 -7.92
N TYR A 392 16.73 -13.56 -7.44
CA TYR A 392 15.87 -14.73 -7.33
C TYR A 392 16.57 -15.89 -6.60
N LEU A 393 17.02 -15.64 -5.38
CA LEU A 393 17.72 -16.62 -4.53
C LEU A 393 19.03 -17.14 -5.17
N GLY A 394 19.73 -16.28 -5.91
CA GLY A 394 20.98 -16.63 -6.60
C GLY A 394 20.79 -17.44 -7.88
N LEU A 395 19.57 -17.56 -8.40
CA LEU A 395 19.33 -18.11 -9.75
C LEU A 395 19.91 -17.22 -10.85
N LEU A 396 20.01 -15.92 -10.56
CA LEU A 396 20.63 -14.94 -11.44
C LEU A 396 22.01 -14.52 -10.90
N PRO A 397 22.96 -14.17 -11.79
CA PRO A 397 24.25 -13.64 -11.38
C PRO A 397 24.08 -12.26 -10.74
N GLU A 398 24.90 -11.96 -9.73
CA GLU A 398 24.91 -10.64 -9.10
C GLU A 398 25.19 -9.54 -10.12
N ARG A 399 24.31 -8.52 -10.14
CA ARG A 399 24.38 -7.37 -11.05
C ARG A 399 24.20 -6.02 -10.36
N SER A 400 24.17 -6.01 -9.03
CA SER A 400 24.12 -4.78 -8.25
C SER A 400 25.07 -4.88 -7.07
N ARG A 401 25.90 -3.85 -6.87
CA ARG A 401 26.85 -3.79 -5.75
C ARG A 401 26.25 -3.20 -4.47
N HIS A 402 25.00 -2.72 -4.53
CA HIS A 402 24.37 -1.98 -3.45
C HIS A 402 23.59 -2.94 -2.55
N ASP A 403 24.11 -3.18 -1.35
CA ASP A 403 23.36 -3.86 -0.30
C ASP A 403 22.40 -2.87 0.37
N LEU A 404 21.11 -3.01 0.07
CA LEU A 404 20.05 -2.18 0.62
C LEU A 404 19.32 -2.85 1.79
N ARG A 405 19.85 -3.98 2.31
CA ARG A 405 19.23 -4.69 3.43
C ARG A 405 19.28 -3.86 4.71
N PRO A 406 18.21 -3.87 5.52
CA PRO A 406 18.27 -3.35 6.88
C PRO A 406 19.35 -4.06 7.69
N LEU A 407 19.94 -3.34 8.65
CA LEU A 407 20.94 -3.89 9.57
C LEU A 407 20.40 -5.10 10.35
N GLU A 408 19.13 -5.04 10.74
CA GLU A 408 18.44 -6.14 11.41
C GLU A 408 17.44 -6.78 10.47
N ARG A 409 17.49 -8.11 10.38
CA ARG A 409 16.50 -8.87 9.63
C ARG A 409 15.17 -8.89 10.39
N MET A 410 14.16 -8.33 9.75
CA MET A 410 12.76 -8.36 10.18
C MET A 410 11.98 -9.52 9.55
N CYS A 411 10.77 -9.76 10.03
CA CYS A 411 9.81 -10.67 9.41
C CYS A 411 9.60 -10.32 7.92
N CYS A 412 9.45 -11.34 7.09
CA CYS A 412 9.29 -11.17 5.65
C CYS A 412 7.94 -10.55 5.26
N TRP A 413 7.98 -9.40 4.59
CA TRP A 413 6.85 -8.70 4.03
C TRP A 413 6.04 -9.53 3.03
N HIS A 414 6.73 -10.21 2.11
CA HIS A 414 6.06 -11.07 1.12
C HIS A 414 5.36 -12.26 1.77
N LEU A 415 5.98 -12.89 2.78
CA LEU A 415 5.32 -13.94 3.55
C LEU A 415 4.24 -13.41 4.48
N GLN A 416 4.12 -12.10 4.70
CA GLN A 416 3.06 -11.53 5.52
C GLN A 416 1.82 -11.19 4.69
N ARG A 417 2.01 -10.61 3.49
CA ARG A 417 0.93 -9.90 2.78
C ARG A 417 0.74 -10.28 1.31
N ASP A 418 1.68 -11.01 0.70
CA ASP A 418 1.65 -11.22 -0.75
C ASP A 418 1.18 -12.64 -1.09
N LEU A 419 0.35 -12.73 -2.12
CA LEU A 419 -0.11 -13.99 -2.69
C LEU A 419 0.34 -14.07 -4.15
N VAL A 420 1.08 -15.12 -4.51
CA VAL A 420 1.46 -15.37 -5.91
C VAL A 420 0.58 -16.49 -6.46
N VAL A 421 0.11 -16.36 -7.70
CA VAL A 421 -0.68 -17.39 -8.35
C VAL A 421 -0.12 -17.64 -9.75
N PHE A 422 0.30 -18.87 -10.01
CA PHE A 422 0.78 -19.29 -11.34
C PHE A 422 -0.36 -19.43 -12.34
N HIS A 423 -0.02 -19.46 -13.64
CA HIS A 423 -1.00 -19.58 -14.73
C HIS A 423 -1.92 -20.82 -14.61
N ASN A 424 -1.44 -21.86 -13.94
CA ASN A 424 -2.17 -23.11 -13.70
C ASN A 424 -2.94 -23.15 -12.36
N GLY A 425 -3.01 -22.02 -11.65
CA GLY A 425 -3.68 -21.86 -10.36
C GLY A 425 -2.88 -22.32 -9.14
N ASN A 426 -1.67 -22.85 -9.30
CA ASN A 426 -0.80 -23.18 -8.17
C ASN A 426 -0.36 -21.91 -7.43
N VAL A 427 -0.29 -21.99 -6.11
CA VAL A 427 0.17 -20.91 -5.24
C VAL A 427 1.51 -21.34 -4.64
N PRO A 428 2.65 -20.77 -5.07
CA PRO A 428 3.93 -21.03 -4.43
C PRO A 428 4.04 -20.28 -3.10
N ARG A 429 5.12 -20.55 -2.36
CA ARG A 429 5.36 -19.93 -1.06
C ARG A 429 5.47 -18.40 -1.12
N CYS A 430 6.13 -17.88 -2.15
CA CYS A 430 6.30 -16.44 -2.39
C CYS A 430 6.84 -16.22 -3.80
N LYS A 431 7.01 -14.94 -4.19
CA LYS A 431 7.54 -14.52 -5.50
C LYS A 431 8.92 -15.08 -5.85
N GLN A 432 9.70 -15.49 -4.85
CA GLN A 432 11.03 -16.06 -5.04
C GLN A 432 11.00 -17.55 -5.46
N ASP A 433 9.91 -18.27 -5.17
CA ASP A 433 9.78 -19.69 -5.49
C ASP A 433 9.23 -19.86 -6.91
N ILE A 434 10.01 -19.43 -7.90
CA ILE A 434 9.58 -19.36 -9.30
C ILE A 434 9.22 -20.72 -9.90
N ASN A 435 9.71 -21.82 -9.31
CA ASN A 435 9.49 -23.19 -9.78
C ASN A 435 8.46 -23.96 -8.94
N GLY A 436 7.89 -23.34 -7.90
CA GLY A 436 6.85 -23.97 -7.08
C GLY A 436 7.34 -25.18 -6.28
N ILE A 437 8.55 -25.08 -5.70
CA ILE A 437 9.13 -26.10 -4.83
C ILE A 437 8.28 -26.27 -3.57
N PHE A 438 7.72 -25.17 -3.06
CA PHE A 438 6.86 -25.12 -1.89
C PHE A 438 5.50 -24.56 -2.30
N LEU A 439 4.55 -25.45 -2.61
CA LEU A 439 3.20 -25.04 -2.94
C LEU A 439 2.32 -24.96 -1.69
N PHE A 440 1.65 -23.82 -1.53
CA PHE A 440 0.56 -23.66 -0.58
C PHE A 440 -0.73 -24.31 -1.06
N GLY A 441 -0.88 -24.64 -2.35
CA GLY A 441 -2.08 -25.31 -2.88
C GLY A 441 -2.42 -24.85 -4.30
N ASN A 442 -3.64 -25.12 -4.73
CA ASN A 442 -4.13 -24.70 -6.04
C ASN A 442 -5.54 -24.07 -5.97
N LEU A 443 -5.67 -22.81 -6.38
CA LEU A 443 -6.91 -22.02 -6.29
C LEU A 443 -7.99 -22.46 -7.28
N LEU A 444 -7.70 -23.31 -8.28
CA LEU A 444 -8.75 -23.93 -9.10
C LEU A 444 -9.39 -25.14 -8.40
N LYS A 445 -8.70 -25.72 -7.41
CA LYS A 445 -9.11 -26.97 -6.74
C LYS A 445 -9.56 -26.75 -5.29
N GLU A 446 -9.03 -25.74 -4.63
CA GLU A 446 -9.19 -25.50 -3.19
C GLU A 446 -9.75 -24.09 -2.92
N ASP A 447 -10.26 -23.83 -1.72
CA ASP A 447 -10.68 -22.50 -1.29
C ASP A 447 -9.47 -21.62 -0.91
N ALA A 448 -9.59 -20.30 -1.14
CA ALA A 448 -8.51 -19.36 -0.89
C ALA A 448 -8.09 -19.24 0.59
N PRO A 449 -9.01 -19.23 1.58
CA PRO A 449 -8.63 -19.19 3.00
C PRO A 449 -7.73 -20.35 3.41
N SER A 450 -8.07 -21.59 3.02
CA SER A 450 -7.26 -22.77 3.37
C SER A 450 -5.88 -22.75 2.72
N VAL A 451 -5.78 -22.29 1.46
CA VAL A 451 -4.49 -22.11 0.77
C VAL A 451 -3.65 -21.05 1.48
N TRP A 452 -4.23 -19.91 1.84
CA TRP A 452 -3.53 -18.81 2.52
C TRP A 452 -3.02 -19.20 3.92
N GLU A 453 -3.82 -19.94 4.68
CA GLU A 453 -3.50 -20.38 6.04
C GLU A 453 -2.25 -21.27 6.09
N ARG A 454 -2.02 -22.09 5.05
CA ARG A 454 -0.80 -22.93 4.97
C ARG A 454 0.50 -22.11 4.89
N GLY A 455 0.43 -20.84 4.51
CA GLY A 455 1.57 -19.92 4.57
C GLY A 455 1.91 -19.40 5.97
N LEU A 456 1.01 -19.55 6.96
CA LEU A 456 1.20 -19.03 8.31
C LEU A 456 2.46 -19.58 8.97
N THR A 457 2.67 -20.90 8.91
CA THR A 457 3.85 -21.54 9.50
C THR A 457 5.15 -20.98 8.92
N HIS A 458 5.22 -20.74 7.61
CA HIS A 458 6.41 -20.16 6.98
C HIS A 458 6.67 -18.72 7.42
N TYR A 459 5.63 -17.93 7.64
CA TYR A 459 5.75 -16.58 8.18
C TYR A 459 6.21 -16.60 9.64
N THR A 460 5.60 -17.44 10.48
CA THR A 460 5.98 -17.62 11.89
C THR A 460 7.43 -18.05 12.02
N ASP A 461 7.85 -19.08 11.25
CA ASP A 461 9.25 -19.54 11.24
C ASP A 461 10.21 -18.40 10.86
N HIS A 462 9.86 -17.58 9.87
CA HIS A 462 10.70 -16.43 9.47
C HIS A 462 10.82 -15.39 10.59
N CYS A 463 9.72 -15.09 11.27
CA CYS A 463 9.71 -14.17 12.43
C CYS A 463 10.51 -14.71 13.62
N GLU A 464 10.47 -16.03 13.86
CA GLU A 464 11.25 -16.71 14.90
C GLU A 464 12.72 -16.96 14.50
N LYS A 465 13.15 -16.41 13.36
CA LYS A 465 14.51 -16.55 12.80
C LYS A 465 14.88 -17.99 12.44
N LYS A 466 13.89 -18.86 12.20
CA LYS A 466 14.03 -20.23 11.72
C LYS A 466 14.02 -20.23 10.19
N TYR A 467 15.15 -19.88 9.60
CA TYR A 467 15.27 -19.81 8.14
C TYR A 467 15.66 -21.17 7.55
N ASP A 468 14.93 -21.59 6.52
CA ASP A 468 15.43 -22.62 5.61
C ASP A 468 16.54 -22.06 4.70
N ARG A 469 17.14 -22.93 3.88
CA ARG A 469 18.24 -22.54 3.00
C ARG A 469 17.90 -21.42 2.00
N TYR A 470 16.62 -21.26 1.65
CA TYR A 470 16.17 -20.28 0.67
C TYR A 470 15.89 -18.93 1.35
N CYS A 471 15.15 -18.94 2.46
CA CYS A 471 14.90 -17.75 3.26
C CYS A 471 16.18 -17.17 3.85
N ALA A 472 17.17 -18.01 4.18
CA ALA A 472 18.45 -17.56 4.74
C ALA A 472 19.24 -16.66 3.78
N ILE A 473 19.19 -16.94 2.47
CA ILE A 473 19.90 -16.18 1.42
C ILE A 473 19.06 -15.09 0.77
N CYS A 474 17.73 -15.14 0.94
CA CYS A 474 16.80 -14.16 0.37
C CYS A 474 17.05 -12.75 0.93
N ASP A 475 17.04 -11.75 0.05
CA ASP A 475 17.18 -10.33 0.35
C ASP A 475 15.95 -9.50 -0.07
N GLU A 476 14.81 -10.16 -0.28
CA GLU A 476 13.53 -9.52 -0.61
C GLU A 476 12.61 -9.39 0.62
N TYR A 477 12.99 -9.93 1.78
CA TYR A 477 12.10 -9.96 2.97
C TYR A 477 11.66 -8.58 3.48
N TYR A 478 12.40 -7.52 3.16
CA TYR A 478 12.13 -6.16 3.61
C TYR A 478 11.56 -5.27 2.50
N THR A 479 11.53 -5.76 1.25
CA THR A 479 10.89 -5.04 0.15
C THR A 479 9.39 -5.24 0.25
N PHE A 480 8.63 -4.25 -0.17
CA PHE A 480 7.17 -4.28 -0.12
C PHE A 480 6.63 -3.70 -1.42
N ASN A 481 5.48 -4.22 -1.83
CA ASN A 481 4.71 -3.66 -2.93
C ASN A 481 3.79 -2.57 -2.36
N PHE A 482 3.60 -1.48 -3.11
CA PHE A 482 2.78 -0.34 -2.69
C PHE A 482 1.28 -0.63 -2.75
#